data_AF-A0A522R222-F1
#
_entry.id   AF-A0A522R222-F1
#
_cell.length_a   1.000
_cell.length_b   1.000
_cell.length_c   1.000
_cell.angle_alpha   90.00
_cell.angle_beta   90.00
_cell.angle_gamma   90.00
#
_symmetry.space_group_name_H-M   'P 1'
#
loop_
_entity.id
_entity.type
_entity.pdbx_description
1 polymer ?
#
loop_
_entity_poly.entity_id
_entity_poly.type
_entity_poly.pdbx_seq_one_letter_code
_entity_poly.pdbx_strand_id
1 'polypeptide(L)'
;MTAVNQDSLPHSLEIISAQQTPPMQGIQPPIFAGATTADLIGGLASNQSDTFAFTASAPGRFWMMCGVPGHAAGGMWDWFVVSPTATKPSVAYGP
;
A
#
# COMPACT_ATOMS: atom_id res chain seq x y z
N MET A 1 0.68 5.04 -9.23
CA MET A 1 1.15 3.67 -8.97
C MET A 1 0.24 2.70 -9.69
N THR A 2 0.77 1.59 -10.18
CA THR A 2 -0.03 0.51 -10.77
C THR A 2 0.18 -0.74 -9.94
N ALA A 3 -0.90 -1.27 -9.38
CA ALA A 3 -0.91 -2.56 -8.71
C ALA A 3 -1.40 -3.61 -9.70
N VAL A 4 -0.70 -4.73 -9.80
CA VAL A 4 -1.10 -5.89 -10.61
C VAL A 4 -1.12 -7.09 -9.68
N ASN A 5 -2.24 -7.79 -9.60
CA ASN A 5 -2.30 -9.05 -8.89
C ASN A 5 -1.80 -10.18 -9.80
N GLN A 6 -0.61 -10.72 -9.49
CA GLN A 6 -0.01 -11.85 -10.21
C GLN A 6 -0.21 -13.20 -9.49
N ASP A 7 -0.95 -13.22 -8.39
CA ASP A 7 -1.28 -14.41 -7.61
C ASP A 7 -2.76 -14.82 -7.84
N SER A 8 -3.16 -15.92 -7.19
CA SER A 8 -4.47 -16.54 -7.16
C SER A 8 -5.40 -15.94 -6.09
N LEU A 9 -4.86 -15.44 -4.99
CA LEU A 9 -5.62 -14.77 -3.92
C LEU A 9 -5.89 -13.30 -4.29
N PRO A 10 -6.98 -12.68 -3.81
CA PRO A 10 -7.24 -11.28 -4.06
C PRO A 10 -6.23 -10.39 -3.34
N HIS A 11 -5.80 -9.31 -3.99
CA HIS A 11 -4.84 -8.37 -3.41
C HIS A 11 -5.22 -6.93 -3.71
N SER A 12 -4.92 -6.04 -2.77
CA SER A 12 -5.14 -4.60 -2.91
C SER A 12 -3.91 -3.86 -2.43
N LEU A 13 -3.93 -2.54 -2.50
CA LEU A 13 -2.84 -1.72 -1.98
C LEU A 13 -3.36 -0.40 -1.43
N GLU A 14 -2.87 -0.03 -0.25
CA GLU A 14 -3.16 1.23 0.43
C GLU A 14 -1.90 1.79 1.09
N ILE A 15 -1.78 3.12 1.11
CA ILE A 15 -0.81 3.82 1.93
C ILE A 15 -1.50 4.36 3.19
N ILE A 16 -1.00 3.99 4.36
CA ILE A 16 -1.54 4.43 5.66
C ILE A 16 -0.46 4.98 6.59
N SER A 17 -0.87 5.67 7.65
CA SER A 17 0.03 6.08 8.73
C SER A 17 0.73 4.88 9.38
N ALA A 18 1.95 5.09 9.85
CA ALA A 18 2.69 4.07 10.61
C ALA A 18 1.88 3.57 11.82
N GLN A 19 1.52 2.29 11.82
CA GLN A 19 0.95 1.57 12.96
C GLN A 19 2.02 0.79 13.72
N GLN A 20 1.75 0.45 14.99
CA GLN A 20 2.64 -0.40 15.79
C GLN A 20 2.73 -1.82 15.25
N THR A 21 1.60 -2.35 14.76
CA THR A 21 1.48 -3.65 14.11
C THR A 21 0.72 -3.51 12.80
N PRO A 22 0.93 -4.41 11.81
CA PRO A 22 0.15 -4.38 10.58
C PRO A 22 -1.35 -4.51 10.89
N PRO A 23 -2.22 -3.68 10.29
CA PRO A 23 -3.66 -3.79 10.44
C PRO A 23 -4.23 -5.12 9.94
N MET A 24 -5.41 -5.46 10.44
CA MET A 24 -6.15 -6.64 9.96
C MET A 24 -6.80 -6.43 8.59
N GLN A 25 -7.01 -5.19 8.14
CA GLN A 25 -7.62 -4.84 6.86
C GLN A 25 -7.34 -3.37 6.53
N GLY A 26 -7.77 -2.90 5.35
CA GLY A 26 -7.63 -1.52 4.92
C GLY A 26 -8.34 -0.49 5.83
N ILE A 27 -7.80 0.73 5.90
CA ILE A 27 -8.25 1.82 6.77
C ILE A 27 -8.59 3.05 5.94
N GLN A 28 -9.89 3.32 5.78
CA GLN A 28 -10.35 4.48 5.04
C GLN A 28 -10.67 5.68 5.96
N PRO A 29 -10.36 6.92 5.53
CA PRO A 29 -9.67 7.28 4.29
C PRO A 29 -8.15 7.01 4.35
N PRO A 30 -7.48 6.82 3.19
CA PRO A 30 -6.03 6.65 3.15
C PRO A 30 -5.30 7.92 3.64
N ILE A 31 -4.05 7.78 4.10
CA ILE A 31 -3.30 8.92 4.68
C ILE A 31 -3.04 10.04 3.65
N PHE A 32 -2.92 9.66 2.38
CA PHE A 32 -2.89 10.60 1.27
C PHE A 32 -4.13 10.33 0.40
N ALA A 33 -4.86 11.39 0.06
CA ALA A 33 -6.05 11.27 -0.78
C ALA A 33 -5.72 10.55 -2.10
N GLY A 34 -6.46 9.48 -2.40
CA GLY A 34 -6.26 8.65 -3.59
C GLY A 34 -5.15 7.59 -3.47
N ALA A 35 -4.48 7.44 -2.32
CA ALA A 35 -3.42 6.45 -2.14
C ALA A 35 -3.95 5.04 -1.82
N THR A 36 -4.90 4.57 -2.61
CA THR A 36 -5.52 3.25 -2.48
C THR A 36 -5.98 2.74 -3.84
N THR A 37 -5.97 1.44 -4.02
CA THR A 37 -6.72 0.77 -5.09
C THR A 37 -8.23 0.96 -4.91
N ALA A 38 -9.00 0.90 -6.00
CA ALA A 38 -10.44 1.12 -6.04
C ALA A 38 -11.23 0.09 -5.22
N ASP A 39 -10.92 -1.21 -5.38
CA ASP A 39 -11.48 -2.27 -4.53
C ASP A 39 -10.48 -2.67 -3.44
N LEU A 40 -10.51 -1.94 -2.32
CA LEU A 40 -9.54 -2.13 -1.24
C LEU A 40 -9.78 -3.40 -0.42
N ILE A 41 -11.03 -3.71 -0.10
CA ILE A 41 -11.38 -4.83 0.80
C ILE A 41 -11.61 -6.12 0.00
N GLY A 42 -12.30 -6.03 -1.15
CA GLY A 42 -12.51 -7.18 -2.05
C GLY A 42 -11.25 -7.54 -2.82
N GLY A 43 -10.42 -6.55 -3.14
CA GLY A 43 -9.15 -6.73 -3.83
C GLY A 43 -9.29 -6.97 -5.33
N LEU A 44 -8.17 -6.80 -6.03
CA LEU A 44 -8.01 -7.19 -7.42
C LEU A 44 -7.98 -8.71 -7.50
N ALA A 45 -8.78 -9.30 -8.39
CA ALA A 45 -8.71 -10.72 -8.69
C ALA A 45 -7.42 -11.07 -9.45
N SER A 46 -7.15 -12.35 -9.64
CA SER A 46 -5.97 -12.82 -10.37
C SER A 46 -5.86 -12.18 -11.75
N ASN A 47 -4.67 -11.68 -12.08
CA ASN A 47 -4.32 -10.96 -13.31
C ASN A 47 -5.04 -9.62 -13.52
N GLN A 48 -5.79 -9.13 -12.52
CA GLN A 48 -6.33 -7.77 -12.57
C GLN A 48 -5.29 -6.74 -12.15
N SER A 49 -5.49 -5.52 -12.62
CA SER A 49 -4.67 -4.38 -12.25
C SER A 49 -5.54 -3.18 -11.95
N ASP A 50 -5.00 -2.27 -11.14
CA ASP A 50 -5.58 -0.97 -10.90
C ASP A 50 -4.47 0.08 -10.83
N THR A 51 -4.80 1.29 -11.29
CA THR A 51 -3.89 2.43 -11.31
C THR A 51 -4.50 3.60 -10.57
N PHE A 52 -3.79 4.06 -9.55
CA PHE A 52 -4.20 5.19 -8.72
C PHE A 52 -3.04 6.19 -8.58
N ALA A 53 -3.36 7.43 -8.25
CA ALA A 53 -2.40 8.51 -8.10
C ALA A 53 -2.71 9.33 -6.85
N PHE A 54 -1.66 9.80 -6.19
CA PHE A 54 -1.76 10.62 -4.99
C PHE A 54 -0.52 11.50 -4.87
N THR A 55 -0.64 12.58 -4.11
CA THR A 55 0.50 13.41 -3.70
C THR A 55 0.94 13.01 -2.30
N ALA A 56 2.18 12.55 -2.15
CA ALA A 56 2.81 12.30 -0.86
C ALA A 56 3.22 13.64 -0.21
N SER A 57 2.25 14.33 0.39
CA SER A 57 2.38 15.74 0.81
C SER A 57 3.19 15.97 2.09
N ALA A 58 3.59 14.92 2.80
CA ALA A 58 4.33 15.00 4.04
C ALA A 58 5.49 13.98 4.08
N PRO A 59 6.73 14.41 4.42
CA PRO A 59 7.82 13.49 4.71
C PRO A 59 7.50 12.58 5.89
N GLY A 60 7.95 11.33 5.84
CA GLY A 60 7.67 10.36 6.90
C GLY A 60 7.81 8.91 6.47
N ARG A 61 7.52 8.02 7.43
CA ARG A 61 7.42 6.58 7.22
C ARG A 61 5.96 6.16 7.32
N PHE A 62 5.50 5.42 6.32
CA PHE A 62 4.13 4.98 6.14
C PHE A 62 4.14 3.48 5.83
N TRP A 63 3.01 2.83 6.01
CA TRP A 63 2.84 1.46 5.50
C TRP A 63 2.34 1.53 4.06
N MET A 64 2.91 0.70 3.20
CA MET A 64 2.31 0.26 1.94
C MET A 64 1.85 -1.17 2.16
N MET A 65 0.55 -1.42 2.17
CA MET A 65 0.01 -2.71 2.62
C MET A 65 -1.21 -3.16 1.81
N CYS A 66 -1.49 -4.47 1.85
CA CYS A 66 -2.70 -5.04 1.26
C CYS A 66 -3.90 -4.94 2.21
N GLY A 67 -4.97 -4.25 1.78
CA GLY A 67 -6.17 -4.01 2.57
C GLY A 67 -7.16 -5.18 2.68
N VAL A 68 -6.96 -6.25 1.90
CA VAL A 68 -7.74 -7.48 2.01
C VAL A 68 -7.60 -8.07 3.42
N PRO A 69 -8.69 -8.49 4.10
CA PRO A 69 -8.64 -8.97 5.47
C PRO A 69 -7.59 -10.06 5.72
N GLY A 70 -6.74 -9.84 6.72
CA GLY A 70 -5.67 -10.74 7.14
C GLY A 70 -4.38 -10.64 6.34
N HIS A 71 -4.34 -9.99 5.18
CA HIS A 71 -3.19 -10.05 4.29
C HIS A 71 -2.00 -9.25 4.83
N ALA A 72 -2.21 -8.00 5.27
CA ALA A 72 -1.16 -7.21 5.91
C ALA A 72 -0.68 -7.85 7.22
N ALA A 73 -1.59 -8.30 8.09
CA ALA A 73 -1.25 -9.06 9.29
C ALA A 73 -0.47 -10.35 9.00
N GLY A 74 -0.73 -11.00 7.86
CA GLY A 74 -0.01 -12.16 7.35
C GLY A 74 1.34 -11.85 6.69
N GLY A 75 1.76 -10.58 6.63
CA GLY A 75 3.07 -10.17 6.14
C GLY A 75 3.07 -9.42 4.80
N MET A 76 1.91 -9.16 4.20
CA MET A 76 1.84 -8.44 2.91
C MET A 76 1.87 -6.92 3.09
N TRP A 77 3.06 -6.42 3.35
CA TRP A 77 3.34 -5.00 3.53
C TRP A 77 4.80 -4.66 3.29
N ASP A 78 5.08 -3.38 3.07
CA ASP A 78 6.42 -2.80 3.09
C ASP A 78 6.36 -1.36 3.65
N TRP A 79 7.52 -0.78 3.94
CA TRP A 79 7.65 0.63 4.28
C TRP A 79 7.57 1.50 3.02
N PHE A 80 6.64 2.45 3.04
CA PHE A 80 6.64 3.57 2.12
C PHE A 80 7.28 4.78 2.80
N VAL A 81 8.46 5.20 2.31
CA VAL A 81 9.22 6.30 2.90
C VAL A 81 9.17 7.51 1.98
N VAL A 82 8.62 8.61 2.50
CA VAL A 82 8.63 9.92 1.84
C VAL A 82 9.82 10.70 2.36
N SER A 83 10.87 10.80 1.54
CA SER A 83 12.09 11.54 1.88
C SER A 83 12.00 12.99 1.41
N PRO A 84 12.42 13.98 2.22
CA PRO A 84 12.47 15.38 1.81
C PRO A 84 13.61 15.68 0.83
N THR A 85 14.56 14.76 0.65
CA THR A 85 15.78 14.96 -0.15
C THR A 85 15.93 13.96 -1.29
N ALA A 86 15.05 12.96 -1.40
CA ALA A 86 15.11 12.00 -2.51
C ALA A 86 14.78 12.72 -3.82
N THR A 87 15.65 12.55 -4.81
CA THR A 87 15.46 13.12 -6.16
C THR A 87 14.86 12.13 -7.14
N LYS A 88 14.76 10.85 -6.77
CA LYS A 88 14.13 9.78 -7.54
C LYS A 88 13.61 8.67 -6.62
N PRO A 89 12.60 7.88 -7.05
CA PRO A 89 12.18 6.67 -6.34
C PRO A 89 13.31 5.63 -6.28
N SER A 90 13.34 4.86 -5.20
CA SER A 90 14.27 3.73 -5.02
C SER A 90 13.64 2.66 -4.14
N VAL A 91 14.13 1.42 -4.26
CA VAL A 91 13.77 0.30 -3.39
C VAL A 91 15.03 -0.08 -2.63
N ALA A 92 14.91 -0.27 -1.31
CA ALA A 92 15.97 -0.79 -0.47
C ALA A 92 15.45 -2.05 0.20
N TYR A 93 16.24 -3.12 0.14
CA TYR A 93 15.96 -4.34 0.88
C TYR A 93 16.60 -4.23 2.27
N GLY A 94 15.96 -4.78 3.29
CA GLY A 94 16.59 -4.95 4.59
C GLY A 94 17.84 -5.85 4.49
N PRO A 95 18.72 -5.82 5.50
CA PRO A 95 19.82 -6.79 5.59
C PRO A 95 19.32 -8.23 5.65
#